data_AF-A0A520BUM0-F1
#
_entry.id   AF-A0A520BUM0-F1
#
_cell.length_a   1.000
_cell.length_b   1.000
_cell.length_c   1.000
_cell.angle_alpha   90.00
_cell.angle_beta   90.00
_cell.angle_gamma   90.00
#
_symmetry.space_group_name_H-M   'P 1'
#
loop_
_entity.id
_entity.type
_entity.pdbx_description
1 polymer ?
#
loop_
_entity_poly.entity_id
_entity_poly.type
_entity_poly.pdbx_seq_one_letter_code
_entity_poly.pdbx_strand_id
1 'polypeptide(L)'
;MKKILTVILAFVSINTFAQKGTPPATVRLAGTSDLLKADKRLADFSIKNTKFNVYLGYQKPSEMRQQKKGDTLQVYKITRDKLKFSHLEVVKYATIGNEIIVDGGYRVVNDTLIVAQNFYDYMGAYCITTKYVTDKYGLKKISDDMKGIKSEKLSKRHRKAAEMKSPPPAQKN
;
A
#
# COMPACT_ATOMS: atom_id res chain seq x y z
N MET A 1 45.18 3.35 -69.89
CA MET A 1 45.09 4.05 -68.59
C MET A 1 43.64 4.43 -68.34
N LYS A 2 42.95 3.76 -67.41
CA LYS A 2 41.63 4.18 -66.88
C LYS A 2 41.63 3.86 -65.39
N LYS A 3 41.67 4.89 -64.55
CA LYS A 3 41.62 4.77 -63.09
C LYS A 3 40.14 4.74 -62.70
N ILE A 4 39.68 3.64 -62.11
CA ILE A 4 38.35 3.56 -61.50
C ILE A 4 38.52 4.01 -60.04
N LEU A 5 37.84 5.12 -59.73
CA LEU A 5 37.81 5.78 -58.44
C LEU A 5 36.87 4.99 -57.51
N THR A 6 37.41 4.31 -56.51
CA THR A 6 36.61 3.62 -55.49
C THR A 6 36.13 4.65 -54.45
N VAL A 7 34.84 5.00 -54.48
CA VAL A 7 34.19 5.83 -53.46
C VAL A 7 33.94 4.97 -52.22
N ILE A 8 34.65 5.24 -51.14
CA ILE A 8 34.40 4.65 -49.82
C ILE A 8 33.26 5.44 -49.17
N LEU A 9 32.07 4.85 -49.16
CA LEU A 9 30.92 5.39 -48.42
C LEU A 9 31.13 5.10 -46.93
N ALA A 10 31.68 6.07 -46.19
CA ALA A 10 31.74 6.00 -44.74
C ALA A 10 30.32 6.19 -44.16
N PHE A 11 29.69 5.09 -43.76
CA PHE A 11 28.50 5.12 -42.91
C PHE A 11 28.92 5.63 -41.53
N VAL A 12 28.78 6.93 -41.30
CA VAL A 12 28.81 7.51 -39.96
C VAL A 12 27.55 7.01 -39.26
N SER A 13 27.72 5.98 -38.43
CA SER A 13 26.73 5.50 -37.48
C SER A 13 26.48 6.63 -36.47
N ILE A 14 25.44 7.41 -36.74
CA ILE A 14 24.85 8.32 -35.76
C ILE A 14 24.30 7.41 -34.65
N ASN A 15 25.08 7.22 -33.60
CA ASN A 15 24.57 6.72 -32.33
C ASN A 15 23.48 7.71 -31.91
N THR A 16 22.22 7.34 -32.13
CA THR A 16 21.09 8.02 -31.55
C THR A 16 21.32 8.02 -30.05
N PHE A 17 21.70 9.17 -29.50
CA PHE A 17 21.59 9.44 -28.09
C PHE A 17 20.13 9.20 -27.75
N ALA A 18 19.84 8.02 -27.19
CA ALA A 18 18.59 7.77 -26.51
C ALA A 18 18.51 8.84 -25.43
N GLN A 19 17.73 9.89 -25.69
CA GLN A 19 17.34 10.87 -24.70
C GLN A 19 16.86 10.05 -23.50
N LYS A 20 17.65 10.05 -22.42
CA LYS A 20 17.17 9.65 -21.10
C LYS A 20 16.10 10.68 -20.76
N GLY A 21 14.88 10.45 -21.26
CA GLY A 21 13.71 11.22 -20.86
C GLY A 21 13.70 11.26 -19.34
N THR A 22 13.35 12.42 -18.79
CA THR A 22 13.15 12.58 -17.35
C THR A 22 12.35 11.37 -16.84
N PRO A 23 12.81 10.69 -15.77
CA PRO A 23 12.07 9.57 -15.23
C PRO A 23 10.63 10.01 -15.03
N PRO A 24 9.62 9.22 -15.45
CA PRO A 24 8.24 9.59 -15.27
C PRO A 24 8.00 9.95 -13.81
N ALA A 25 7.28 11.06 -13.58
CA ALA A 25 6.93 11.52 -12.25
C ALA A 25 6.38 10.33 -11.45
N THR A 26 6.85 10.17 -10.20
CA THR A 26 6.41 9.07 -9.35
C THR A 26 4.88 9.11 -9.25
N VAL A 27 4.22 8.08 -9.78
CA VAL A 27 2.77 8.08 -9.97
C VAL A 27 2.09 7.81 -8.64
N ARG A 28 1.17 8.69 -8.23
CA ARG A 28 0.28 8.43 -7.10
C ARG A 28 -0.69 7.31 -7.48
N LEU A 29 -0.70 6.24 -6.69
CA LEU A 29 -1.67 5.17 -6.82
C LEU A 29 -2.92 5.50 -6.00
N ALA A 30 -4.07 4.96 -6.39
CA ALA A 30 -5.29 5.08 -5.59
C ALA A 30 -5.07 4.47 -4.19
N GLY A 31 -5.59 5.12 -3.15
CA GLY A 31 -5.38 4.71 -1.76
C GLY A 31 -4.05 5.17 -1.14
N THR A 32 -3.40 6.18 -1.74
CA THR A 32 -2.22 6.85 -1.17
C THR A 32 -2.59 8.23 -0.63
N SER A 33 -1.86 8.70 0.38
CA SER A 33 -2.04 10.03 0.99
C SER A 33 -0.70 10.70 1.28
N ASP A 34 -0.74 12.02 1.46
CA ASP A 34 0.44 12.78 1.88
C ASP A 34 0.89 12.42 3.30
N LEU A 35 2.20 12.51 3.52
CA LEU A 35 2.79 12.45 4.85
C LEU A 35 2.56 13.80 5.53
N LEU A 36 1.80 13.78 6.62
CA LEU A 36 1.50 14.96 7.41
C LEU A 36 2.59 15.16 8.46
N LYS A 37 2.76 16.40 8.92
CA LYS A 37 3.68 16.71 10.03
C LYS A 37 3.33 15.95 11.32
N ALA A 38 2.07 15.59 11.50
CA ALA A 38 1.59 14.82 12.64
C ALA A 38 1.90 13.31 12.52
N ASP A 39 2.26 12.82 11.33
CA ASP A 39 2.58 11.41 11.13
C ASP A 39 3.95 11.10 11.76
N LYS A 40 3.98 10.13 12.67
CA LYS A 40 5.21 9.76 13.40
C LYS A 40 5.96 8.66 12.66
N ARG A 41 7.22 8.88 12.31
CA ARG A 41 8.08 7.80 11.79
C ARG A 41 8.26 6.72 12.87
N LEU A 42 7.96 5.47 12.52
CA LEU A 42 8.07 4.33 13.42
C LEU A 42 9.27 3.43 13.11
N ALA A 43 9.55 3.23 11.81
CA ALA A 43 10.54 2.26 11.36
C ALA A 43 11.03 2.60 9.95
N ASP A 44 12.04 1.86 9.50
CA ASP A 44 12.41 1.72 8.11
C ASP A 44 12.85 0.30 7.81
N PHE A 45 12.81 -0.06 6.53
CA PHE A 45 13.26 -1.35 6.02
C PHE A 45 13.72 -1.20 4.58
N SER A 46 14.39 -2.23 4.07
CA SER A 46 14.74 -2.33 2.66
C SER A 46 14.18 -3.61 2.05
N ILE A 47 13.82 -3.52 0.78
CA ILE A 47 13.56 -4.67 -0.07
C ILE A 47 14.54 -4.55 -1.23
N LYS A 48 15.46 -5.51 -1.36
CA LYS A 48 16.63 -5.40 -2.23
C LYS A 48 17.36 -4.08 -1.96
N ASN A 49 17.56 -3.26 -2.98
CA ASN A 49 18.26 -1.97 -2.90
C ASN A 49 17.31 -0.77 -2.69
N THR A 50 16.03 -1.01 -2.41
CA THR A 50 15.05 0.07 -2.24
C THR A 50 14.70 0.23 -0.77
N LYS A 51 15.01 1.40 -0.22
CA LYS A 51 14.67 1.78 1.16
C LYS A 51 13.25 2.33 1.27
N PHE A 52 12.55 1.93 2.32
CA PHE A 52 11.23 2.39 2.70
C PHE A 52 11.22 2.89 4.14
N ASN A 53 10.45 3.95 4.39
CA ASN A 53 10.17 4.47 5.72
C ASN A 53 8.70 4.18 6.06
N VAL A 54 8.42 3.93 7.33
CA VAL A 54 7.06 3.70 7.82
C VAL A 54 6.67 4.78 8.81
N TYR A 55 5.55 5.42 8.54
CA TYR A 55 4.96 6.44 9.40
C TYR A 55 3.63 5.93 9.95
N LEU A 56 3.34 6.25 11.20
CA LEU A 56 2.03 6.07 11.80
C LEU A 56 1.25 7.36 11.67
N GLY A 57 0.15 7.29 10.93
CA GLY A 57 -0.81 8.37 10.79
C GLY A 57 -2.15 8.03 11.42
N TYR A 58 -2.92 9.08 11.69
CA TYR A 58 -4.32 9.00 12.09
C TYR A 58 -5.15 9.65 10.99
N GLN A 59 -6.08 8.89 10.42
CA GLN A 59 -7.01 9.42 9.42
C GLN A 59 -8.31 9.83 10.08
N LYS A 60 -8.87 10.97 9.66
CA LYS A 60 -10.16 11.41 10.19
C LYS A 60 -11.26 10.51 9.61
N PRO A 61 -12.15 9.96 10.44
CA PRO A 61 -13.28 9.12 10.03
C PRO A 61 -14.18 9.67 8.92
N SER A 62 -14.19 10.99 8.70
CA SER A 62 -15.11 11.68 7.79
C SER A 62 -15.00 11.26 6.32
N GLU A 63 -13.91 10.59 5.92
CA GLU A 63 -13.66 10.24 4.52
C GLU A 63 -13.93 8.76 4.19
N MET A 64 -14.19 7.90 5.18
CA MET A 64 -14.56 6.49 4.98
C MET A 64 -15.94 6.23 5.59
N ARG A 65 -16.91 5.86 4.73
CA ARG A 65 -18.38 5.94 4.90
C ARG A 65 -19.04 5.27 6.12
N GLN A 66 -18.29 4.77 7.11
CA GLN A 66 -18.86 4.10 8.29
C GLN A 66 -18.31 4.57 9.64
N GLN A 67 -17.22 5.34 9.67
CA GLN A 67 -16.63 5.78 10.94
C GLN A 67 -17.15 7.16 11.36
N LYS A 68 -17.46 7.33 12.65
CA LYS A 68 -18.00 8.54 13.28
C LYS A 68 -16.98 9.21 14.21
N LYS A 69 -17.31 10.41 14.70
CA LYS A 69 -16.53 11.07 15.75
C LYS A 69 -16.43 10.16 16.99
N GLY A 70 -15.22 9.85 17.42
CA GLY A 70 -14.94 8.90 18.51
C GLY A 70 -14.34 7.57 18.02
N ASP A 71 -14.49 7.26 16.73
CA ASP A 71 -13.86 6.10 16.12
C ASP A 71 -12.37 6.35 15.85
N THR A 72 -11.59 5.28 15.90
CA THR A 72 -10.15 5.33 15.62
C THR A 72 -9.86 4.77 14.23
N LEU A 73 -8.98 5.44 13.49
CA LEU A 73 -8.35 4.89 12.29
C LEU A 73 -6.85 5.21 12.30
N GLN A 74 -6.06 4.20 12.66
CA GLN A 74 -4.60 4.25 12.64
C GLN A 74 -4.09 3.52 11.40
N VAL A 75 -3.17 4.15 10.68
CA VAL A 75 -2.66 3.64 9.41
C VAL A 75 -1.14 3.70 9.40
N TYR A 76 -0.51 2.60 9.01
CA TYR A 76 0.88 2.58 8.59
C TYR A 76 0.99 3.11 7.16
N LYS A 77 1.60 4.27 7.01
CA LYS A 77 1.96 4.88 5.73
C LYS A 77 3.37 4.43 5.36
N ILE A 78 3.47 3.47 4.44
CA ILE A 78 4.74 2.97 3.93
C ILE A 78 5.11 3.82 2.72
N THR A 79 6.26 4.48 2.77
CA THR A 79 6.74 5.37 1.72
C THR A 79 8.14 4.97 1.28
N ARG A 80 8.45 5.14 -0.01
CA ARG A 80 9.84 4.98 -0.47
C ARG A 80 10.66 6.15 0.06
N ASP A 81 11.92 5.91 0.34
CA ASP A 81 12.79 6.94 0.89
C ASP A 81 12.74 8.25 0.08
N LYS A 82 12.72 9.38 0.79
CA LYS A 82 12.62 10.76 0.27
C LYS A 82 11.29 11.17 -0.37
N LEU A 83 10.31 10.27 -0.51
CA LEU A 83 8.97 10.67 -0.94
C LEU A 83 8.18 11.32 0.20
N LYS A 84 7.28 12.23 -0.17
CA LYS A 84 6.41 12.98 0.75
C LYS A 84 4.98 12.43 0.83
N PHE A 85 4.72 11.30 0.18
CA PHE A 85 3.43 10.62 0.16
C PHE A 85 3.64 9.11 0.37
N SER A 86 2.60 8.41 0.83
CA SER A 86 2.61 6.96 1.01
C SER A 86 2.56 6.23 -0.34
N HIS A 87 3.27 5.12 -0.46
CA HIS A 87 3.09 4.18 -1.58
C HIS A 87 2.06 3.10 -1.27
N LEU A 88 1.95 2.75 0.01
CA LEU A 88 1.02 1.76 0.51
C LEU A 88 0.55 2.20 1.89
N GLU A 89 -0.75 2.05 2.12
CA GLU A 89 -1.37 2.27 3.40
C GLU A 89 -1.90 0.96 3.95
N VAL A 90 -1.51 0.64 5.18
CA VAL A 90 -1.96 -0.56 5.88
C VAL A 90 -2.68 -0.10 7.13
N VAL A 91 -3.95 -0.47 7.28
CA VAL A 91 -4.68 -0.19 8.52
C VAL A 91 -4.00 -0.95 9.65
N LYS A 92 -3.45 -0.21 10.61
CA LYS A 92 -2.91 -0.76 11.85
C LYS A 92 -4.05 -1.21 12.74
N TYR A 93 -5.03 -0.33 12.88
CA TYR A 93 -6.12 -0.48 13.84
C TYR A 93 -7.27 0.44 13.48
N ALA A 94 -8.49 -0.11 13.43
CA ALA A 94 -9.71 0.66 13.24
C ALA A 94 -10.83 0.19 14.16
N THR A 95 -11.60 1.14 14.68
CA THR A 95 -12.77 0.88 15.52
C THR A 95 -14.03 1.51 14.95
N ILE A 96 -15.17 0.94 15.33
CA ILE A 96 -16.48 1.60 15.29
C ILE A 96 -17.06 1.50 16.71
N GLY A 97 -17.27 2.64 17.36
CA GLY A 97 -17.50 2.69 18.80
C GLY A 97 -16.35 2.04 19.57
N ASN A 98 -16.70 1.08 20.44
CA ASN A 98 -15.73 0.33 21.25
C ASN A 98 -15.28 -0.99 20.61
N GLU A 99 -15.72 -1.27 19.38
CA GLU A 99 -15.46 -2.54 18.69
C GLU A 99 -14.36 -2.38 17.64
N ILE A 100 -13.45 -3.34 17.60
CA ILE A 100 -12.40 -3.48 16.59
C ILE A 100 -13.03 -4.05 15.34
N ILE A 101 -12.89 -3.31 14.23
CA ILE A 101 -13.37 -3.72 12.90
C ILE A 101 -12.23 -4.13 11.98
N VAL A 102 -11.03 -3.59 12.21
CA VAL A 102 -9.82 -3.96 11.47
C VAL A 102 -8.63 -3.87 12.41
N ASP A 103 -7.76 -4.87 12.36
CA ASP A 103 -6.39 -4.73 12.83
C ASP A 103 -5.43 -5.31 11.80
N GLY A 104 -4.23 -4.77 11.77
CA GLY A 104 -3.28 -5.15 10.74
C GLY A 104 -1.85 -4.83 11.09
N GLY A 105 -0.96 -5.46 10.34
CA GLY A 105 0.46 -5.37 10.52
C GLY A 105 1.20 -5.69 9.23
N TYR A 106 2.50 -5.44 9.29
CA TYR A 106 3.40 -5.76 8.20
C TYR A 106 4.70 -6.34 8.75
N ARG A 107 5.39 -7.12 7.90
CA ARG A 107 6.75 -7.59 8.14
C ARG A 107 7.48 -7.78 6.83
N VAL A 108 8.80 -7.75 6.86
CA VAL A 108 9.63 -8.03 5.69
C VAL A 108 10.34 -9.36 5.88
N VAL A 109 10.24 -10.25 4.89
CA VAL A 109 10.90 -11.57 4.89
C VAL A 109 11.42 -11.82 3.48
N ASN A 110 12.71 -12.14 3.33
CA ASN A 110 13.34 -12.49 2.04
C ASN A 110 12.96 -11.52 0.90
N ASP A 111 13.23 -10.22 1.09
CA ASP A 111 12.90 -9.18 0.10
C ASP A 111 11.41 -9.12 -0.31
N THR A 112 10.52 -9.56 0.58
CA THR A 112 9.08 -9.50 0.37
C THR A 112 8.44 -8.80 1.55
N LEU A 113 7.67 -7.75 1.27
CA LEU A 113 6.79 -7.13 2.26
C LEU A 113 5.52 -7.97 2.36
N ILE A 114 5.23 -8.48 3.55
CA ILE A 114 4.03 -9.23 3.86
C ILE A 114 3.16 -8.34 4.73
N VAL A 115 1.96 -8.04 4.25
CA VAL A 115 0.91 -7.30 4.96
C VAL A 115 -0.17 -8.29 5.37
N ALA A 116 -0.60 -8.24 6.63
CA ALA A 116 -1.74 -9.00 7.12
C ALA A 116 -2.77 -8.02 7.68
N GLN A 117 -4.02 -8.15 7.25
CA GLN A 117 -5.14 -7.36 7.74
C GLN A 117 -6.28 -8.31 8.14
N ASN A 118 -6.66 -8.26 9.40
CA ASN A 118 -7.83 -8.93 9.92
C ASN A 118 -9.02 -7.98 9.83
N PHE A 119 -10.11 -8.47 9.27
CA PHE A 119 -11.37 -7.75 9.13
C PHE A 119 -12.43 -8.45 9.96
N TYR A 120 -13.27 -7.64 10.62
CA TYR A 120 -14.32 -8.08 11.51
C TYR A 120 -15.60 -7.31 11.16
N ASP A 121 -16.50 -7.95 10.43
CA ASP A 121 -17.73 -7.35 9.95
C ASP A 121 -18.94 -8.29 10.08
N TYR A 122 -20.05 -7.94 9.43
CA TYR A 122 -21.31 -8.67 9.53
C TYR A 122 -21.29 -9.95 8.68
N MET A 123 -20.37 -10.03 7.72
CA MET A 123 -20.18 -11.21 6.88
C MET A 123 -19.28 -12.24 7.55
N GLY A 124 -18.43 -11.82 8.50
CA GLY A 124 -17.60 -12.73 9.28
C GLY A 124 -16.33 -12.10 9.81
N ALA A 125 -15.38 -12.97 10.13
CA ALA A 125 -14.01 -12.57 10.44
C ALA A 125 -13.05 -13.26 9.47
N TYR A 126 -12.16 -12.49 8.86
CA TYR A 126 -11.21 -13.00 7.87
C TYR A 126 -9.90 -12.23 7.90
N CYS A 127 -8.82 -12.92 7.57
CA CYS A 127 -7.48 -12.37 7.44
C CYS A 127 -7.11 -12.35 5.97
N ILE A 128 -6.77 -11.18 5.43
CA ILE A 128 -6.17 -11.03 4.10
C ILE A 128 -4.66 -10.87 4.31
N THR A 129 -3.88 -11.76 3.71
CA THR A 129 -2.42 -11.66 3.65
C THR A 129 -1.99 -11.30 2.25
N THR A 130 -1.44 -10.10 2.06
CA THR A 130 -0.97 -9.58 0.78
C THR A 130 0.55 -9.50 0.76
N LYS A 131 1.17 -9.99 -0.31
CA LYS A 131 2.62 -9.94 -0.51
C LYS A 131 2.97 -8.91 -1.58
N TYR A 132 4.01 -8.13 -1.30
CA TYR A 132 4.53 -7.10 -2.19
C TYR A 132 6.03 -7.27 -2.38
N VAL A 133 6.49 -6.96 -3.59
CA VAL A 133 7.90 -6.82 -3.93
C VAL A 133 8.14 -5.43 -4.50
N THR A 134 9.40 -5.03 -4.63
CA THR A 134 9.75 -3.77 -5.29
C THR A 134 9.79 -3.91 -6.80
N ASP A 135 9.24 -2.92 -7.50
CA ASP A 135 9.43 -2.71 -8.93
C ASP A 135 9.96 -1.28 -9.22
N LYS A 136 9.98 -0.88 -10.50
CA LYS A 136 10.45 0.44 -10.93
C LYS A 136 9.67 1.59 -10.28
N TYR A 137 8.38 1.39 -10.00
CA TYR A 137 7.44 2.41 -9.58
C TYR A 137 7.14 2.39 -8.07
N GLY A 138 7.46 1.30 -7.37
CA GLY A 138 7.30 1.21 -5.93
C GLY A 138 7.07 -0.22 -5.46
N LEU A 139 6.02 -0.41 -4.66
CA LEU A 139 5.59 -1.72 -4.19
C LEU A 139 4.56 -2.29 -5.17
N LYS A 140 4.82 -3.50 -5.68
CA LYS A 140 3.93 -4.26 -6.54
C LYS A 140 3.38 -5.45 -5.79
N LYS A 141 2.05 -5.57 -5.72
CA LYS A 141 1.37 -6.76 -5.21
C LYS A 141 1.70 -7.96 -6.11
N ILE A 142 2.13 -9.07 -5.50
CA ILE A 142 2.43 -10.33 -6.21
C ILE A 142 1.44 -11.44 -5.88
N SER A 143 0.81 -11.38 -4.71
CA SER A 143 -0.23 -12.33 -4.31
C SER A 143 -1.05 -11.76 -3.17
N ASP A 144 -2.28 -12.24 -3.04
CA ASP A 144 -3.09 -12.17 -1.84
C ASP A 144 -3.73 -13.52 -1.55
N ASP A 145 -3.98 -13.76 -0.28
CA ASP A 145 -4.68 -14.94 0.21
C ASP A 145 -5.64 -14.51 1.32
N MET A 146 -6.82 -15.11 1.36
CA MET A 146 -7.85 -14.80 2.34
C MET A 146 -8.20 -16.06 3.12
N LYS A 147 -8.16 -15.95 4.46
CA LYS A 147 -8.52 -17.06 5.36
C LYS A 147 -9.54 -16.62 6.37
N GLY A 148 -10.55 -17.45 6.60
CA GLY A 148 -11.50 -17.25 7.71
C GLY A 148 -10.79 -17.29 9.07
N ILE A 149 -11.20 -16.40 9.96
CA ILE A 149 -10.79 -16.40 11.36
C ILE A 149 -11.89 -17.10 12.15
N LYS A 150 -11.52 -18.17 12.87
CA LYS A 150 -12.48 -18.88 13.72
C LYS A 150 -13.00 -17.98 14.83
N SER A 151 -14.31 -18.01 15.06
CA SER A 151 -15.00 -17.17 16.03
C SER A 151 -14.48 -17.35 17.46
N GLU A 152 -13.98 -18.54 17.82
CA GLU A 152 -13.40 -18.80 19.16
C GLU A 152 -12.15 -17.96 19.45
N LYS A 153 -11.45 -17.48 18.40
CA LYS A 153 -10.28 -16.61 18.55
C LYS A 153 -10.65 -15.14 18.75
N LEU A 154 -11.93 -14.79 18.68
CA LEU A 154 -12.41 -13.41 18.77
C LEU A 154 -12.77 -13.05 20.22
N SER A 155 -12.01 -12.10 20.79
CA SER A 155 -12.38 -11.43 22.04
C SER A 155 -13.71 -10.64 21.93
N LYS A 156 -14.28 -10.24 23.08
CA LYS A 156 -15.47 -9.36 23.15
C LYS A 156 -15.25 -7.98 22.53
N ARG A 157 -14.01 -7.56 22.31
CA ARG A 157 -13.70 -6.27 21.67
C ARG A 157 -13.75 -6.35 20.15
N HIS A 158 -13.71 -7.54 19.54
CA HIS A 158 -13.84 -7.65 18.10
C HIS A 158 -15.31 -7.65 17.72
N ARG A 159 -15.64 -6.96 16.64
CA ARG A 159 -16.97 -6.97 16.09
C ARG A 159 -17.32 -8.38 15.61
N LYS A 160 -18.41 -8.97 16.12
CA LYS A 160 -18.82 -10.33 15.75
C LYS A 160 -19.99 -10.29 14.78
N ALA A 161 -19.92 -11.11 13.73
CA ALA A 161 -20.99 -11.23 12.74
C ALA A 161 -22.36 -11.58 13.36
N ALA A 162 -22.37 -12.45 14.38
CA ALA A 162 -23.60 -12.88 15.07
C ALA A 162 -24.31 -11.75 15.85
N GLU A 163 -23.64 -10.62 16.10
CA GLU A 163 -24.17 -9.50 16.89
C GLU A 163 -24.75 -8.38 15.98
N MET A 164 -24.53 -8.46 14.66
CA MET A 164 -25.09 -7.51 13.69
C MET A 164 -26.34 -8.07 13.01
N LYS A 165 -27.51 -7.65 13.50
CA LYS A 165 -28.82 -8.10 13.00
C LYS A 165 -29.14 -7.75 11.54
N SER A 166 -28.35 -6.91 10.87
CA SER A 166 -28.48 -6.56 9.44
C SER A 166 -27.29 -5.73 8.97
N PRO A 167 -26.96 -5.71 7.66
CA PRO A 167 -26.01 -4.75 7.12
C PRO A 167 -26.44 -3.30 7.45
N PRO A 168 -25.50 -2.38 7.67
CA PRO A 168 -25.85 -0.98 7.89
C PRO A 168 -26.72 -0.46 6.73
N PRO A 169 -27.77 0.34 7.00
CA PRO A 169 -28.61 0.87 5.93
C PRO A 169 -27.75 1.67 4.95
N ALA A 170 -28.01 1.49 3.65
CA ALA A 170 -27.35 2.25 2.62
C ALA A 170 -27.60 3.76 2.86
N GLN A 171 -26.53 4.54 3.01
CA GLN A 171 -26.66 5.99 3.06
C GLN A 171 -27.09 6.47 1.68
N LYS A 172 -28.24 7.17 1.62
CA LYS A 172 -28.62 7.97 0.46
C LYS A 172 -27.63 9.15 0.41
N ASN A 173 -26.89 9.25 -0.69
CA ASN A 173 -26.08 10.43 -0.99
C ASN A 173 -26.97 11.64 -1.27
#